data_AF-A0A2E6ZEU3-F1
#
_entry.id   AF-A0A2E6ZEU3-F1
#
_cell.length_a   1.000
_cell.length_b   1.000
_cell.length_c   1.000
_cell.angle_alpha   90.00
_cell.angle_beta   90.00
_cell.angle_gamma   90.00
#
_symmetry.space_group_name_H-M   'P 1'
#
loop_
_entity.id
_entity.type
_entity.pdbx_description
1 polymer ?
#
loop_
_entity_poly.entity_id
_entity_poly.type
_entity_poly.pdbx_seq_one_letter_code
_entity_poly.pdbx_strand_id
1 'polypeptide(L)'
;MWRTQDAPSARYSRYGTPVGSYLVRINKAVALIVLVTIVWSPSHVWAFDVVTQGVESSLTTSNPNDPCIAGCAPYEVPWHFEALGASAAWEITQGSEDVVVAVVDTGINDQHPDLVGRITRVPGCGLGLPGASDTSHGTFIAGLIGATANNSIASAGLDWKTQILDVRVMNGANGSTSDIAAGIKCAAANGADIITLSFVQQGTQLSPLLREAISSAQTAGAIVIAAAGNDGHERQRFPAAAEGVLSVGALNQVLDIASFSTRGTWIDLMAPGENLLSLGTGLSNGVRLGQGSSFAAPMVAAGASLVKAKFPYFDASQISNQLVRSARLHTGSVTGSSYRILDIEQALKLPYRSHWQITRTGRVIALGESEHFGDLATESARRDVIAISANLTGLGYWIARTGGEVTAFGDALNFGDLRNIVLNEPIVDMATTPSGNGYWLVASDGGIFSFGDAQFHGSTGAMTLNEPIVDMATTPSGNGYWLVASDGGIFSFGDAQFHGSTGAMTLNEPITSVVQTRLGYDLVAEDGGVFNFNSPFIGSGVSPTQNYHVVDATSRVGRW
;
A
#
# COMPACT_ATOMS: atom_id res chain seq x y z
N MET A 1 -51.78 -14.33 -12.58
CA MET A 1 -52.95 -15.24 -12.48
C MET A 1 -52.49 -16.44 -11.67
N TRP A 2 -53.12 -16.88 -10.59
CA TRP A 2 -54.44 -16.56 -10.02
C TRP A 2 -54.38 -16.27 -8.49
N ARG A 3 -55.40 -15.60 -7.94
CA ARG A 3 -55.79 -15.67 -6.50
C ARG A 3 -56.76 -16.88 -6.34
N THR A 4 -57.26 -17.32 -5.18
CA THR A 4 -57.77 -16.66 -3.95
C THR A 4 -57.97 -17.72 -2.84
N GLN A 5 -57.81 -17.32 -1.57
CA GLN A 5 -58.71 -17.53 -0.39
C GLN A 5 -59.26 -18.96 -0.09
N ASP A 6 -59.54 -19.37 1.15
CA ASP A 6 -60.38 -18.71 2.17
C ASP A 6 -60.10 -19.15 3.62
N ALA A 7 -60.73 -18.47 4.59
CA ALA A 7 -60.78 -18.83 6.02
C ALA A 7 -62.07 -18.34 6.70
N PRO A 8 -62.66 -19.10 7.65
CA PRO A 8 -63.24 -18.49 8.86
C PRO A 8 -63.22 -19.41 10.12
N SER A 9 -63.64 -19.03 11.35
CA SER A 9 -63.46 -17.80 12.15
C SER A 9 -64.13 -17.90 13.54
N ALA A 10 -63.47 -17.44 14.63
CA ALA A 10 -64.00 -17.21 16.01
C ALA A 10 -62.96 -16.40 16.85
N ARG A 11 -63.18 -15.50 17.84
CA ARG A 11 -64.34 -14.91 18.59
C ARG A 11 -64.93 -15.78 19.71
N TYR A 12 -65.32 -15.32 20.92
CA TYR A 12 -65.49 -14.01 21.62
C TYR A 12 -65.28 -14.21 23.16
N SER A 13 -65.17 -13.24 24.11
CA SER A 13 -64.99 -11.77 24.08
C SER A 13 -64.60 -11.16 25.46
N ARG A 14 -63.61 -10.24 25.48
CA ARG A 14 -63.50 -8.96 26.24
C ARG A 14 -63.97 -8.80 27.71
N TYR A 15 -63.05 -8.27 28.54
CA TYR A 15 -63.01 -6.90 29.15
C TYR A 15 -61.51 -6.54 29.40
N GLY A 16 -61.04 -5.34 29.81
CA GLY A 16 -61.62 -4.02 30.13
C GLY A 16 -60.54 -2.90 30.04
N THR A 17 -60.79 -1.69 30.58
CA THR A 17 -59.96 -0.44 30.36
C THR A 17 -60.20 0.63 31.45
N PRO A 18 -59.43 1.76 31.59
CA PRO A 18 -58.00 2.06 31.34
C PRO A 18 -57.38 3.01 32.43
N VAL A 19 -56.48 3.96 32.03
CA VAL A 19 -55.82 5.10 32.74
C VAL A 19 -54.41 4.77 33.31
N GLY A 20 -53.35 5.59 33.12
CA GLY A 20 -53.20 6.89 32.45
C GLY A 20 -51.73 7.30 32.21
N SER A 21 -51.46 8.51 31.68
CA SER A 21 -50.17 8.95 31.10
C SER A 21 -49.70 10.34 31.56
N TYR A 22 -48.39 10.64 31.58
CA TYR A 22 -47.86 12.03 31.54
C TYR A 22 -46.44 12.17 30.94
N LEU A 23 -46.14 13.38 30.43
CA LEU A 23 -44.86 13.86 29.87
C LEU A 23 -44.47 15.19 30.55
N VAL A 24 -43.18 15.45 30.80
CA VAL A 24 -42.65 16.80 31.15
C VAL A 24 -41.23 17.00 30.56
N ARG A 25 -40.96 18.21 30.04
CA ARG A 25 -39.63 18.82 29.81
C ARG A 25 -39.47 20.02 30.75
N ILE A 26 -38.25 20.46 31.08
CA ILE A 26 -37.92 21.90 31.30
C ILE A 26 -36.40 22.15 31.31
N ASN A 27 -35.99 23.37 30.98
CA ASN A 27 -34.59 23.85 30.95
C ASN A 27 -34.30 24.80 32.12
N LYS A 28 -33.03 24.88 32.57
CA LYS A 28 -32.16 26.09 32.61
C LYS A 28 -31.04 25.98 33.66
N ALA A 29 -29.94 26.71 33.41
CA ALA A 29 -28.81 26.84 34.32
C ALA A 29 -28.86 28.16 35.13
N VAL A 30 -28.16 28.18 36.27
CA VAL A 30 -27.80 29.38 37.03
C VAL A 30 -26.36 29.22 37.52
N ALA A 31 -25.54 30.26 37.39
CA ALA A 31 -24.20 30.31 37.99
C ALA A 31 -24.22 31.17 39.26
N LEU A 32 -23.34 30.86 40.22
CA LEU A 32 -23.17 31.67 41.43
C LEU A 32 -21.68 32.00 41.62
N ILE A 33 -21.37 33.29 41.75
CA ILE A 33 -20.04 33.79 42.12
C ILE A 33 -20.08 34.12 43.62
N VAL A 34 -19.09 33.66 44.37
CA VAL A 34 -18.82 34.12 45.75
C VAL A 34 -17.34 34.47 45.84
N LEU A 35 -17.04 35.65 46.39
CA LEU A 35 -15.72 36.24 46.43
C LEU A 35 -15.47 36.76 47.86
N VAL A 36 -14.60 36.08 48.61
CA VAL A 36 -14.19 36.47 49.97
C VAL A 36 -12.68 36.24 50.12
N THR A 37 -11.98 37.15 50.80
CA THR A 37 -10.53 37.27 50.78
C THR A 37 -9.87 37.09 52.16
N ILE A 38 -8.79 36.30 52.19
CA ILE A 38 -7.61 36.44 53.07
C ILE A 38 -7.79 36.14 54.58
N VAL A 39 -7.02 35.16 55.09
CA VAL A 39 -5.93 35.33 56.09
C VAL A 39 -5.08 34.04 56.11
N TRP A 40 -3.76 34.16 56.32
CA TRP A 40 -2.81 33.04 56.47
C TRP A 40 -2.97 32.34 57.84
N SER A 41 -2.73 31.03 57.96
CA SER A 41 -1.37 30.47 58.16
C SER A 41 -1.40 28.92 58.18
N PRO A 42 -0.25 28.22 58.02
CA PRO A 42 -0.25 26.81 57.58
C PRO A 42 -0.11 25.75 58.70
N SER A 43 -0.85 24.64 58.58
CA SER A 43 -0.38 23.30 58.94
C SER A 43 -1.33 22.17 58.55
N HIS A 44 -0.74 21.09 58.01
CA HIS A 44 -1.19 19.69 58.14
C HIS A 44 -2.67 19.38 57.83
N VAL A 45 -2.96 18.99 56.58
CA VAL A 45 -4.22 18.33 56.20
C VAL A 45 -3.92 16.91 55.72
N TRP A 46 -4.71 15.94 56.20
CA TRP A 46 -4.65 14.54 55.78
C TRP A 46 -5.30 14.39 54.40
N ALA A 47 -4.65 13.72 53.46
CA ALA A 47 -5.29 13.33 52.22
C ALA A 47 -6.31 12.23 52.51
N PHE A 48 -7.59 12.50 52.21
CA PHE A 48 -8.61 11.46 52.11
C PHE A 48 -8.66 11.01 50.66
N ASP A 49 -8.41 9.72 50.41
CA ASP A 49 -8.54 9.13 49.09
C ASP A 49 -10.01 9.15 48.65
N VAL A 50 -10.33 10.04 47.71
CA VAL A 50 -11.61 10.02 47.01
C VAL A 50 -11.53 8.88 45.98
N VAL A 51 -12.03 7.70 46.35
CA VAL A 51 -12.19 6.58 45.43
C VAL A 51 -13.26 6.94 44.38
N THR A 52 -12.84 7.65 43.34
CA THR A 52 -13.57 7.68 42.08
C THR A 52 -13.51 6.28 41.49
N GLN A 53 -14.63 5.55 41.49
CA GLN A 53 -14.78 4.38 40.63
C GLN A 53 -14.83 4.87 39.17
N GLY A 54 -13.64 5.08 38.61
CA GLY A 54 -13.48 5.12 37.17
C GLY A 54 -13.95 3.78 36.62
N VAL A 55 -14.89 3.81 35.69
CA VAL A 55 -15.10 2.67 34.80
C VAL A 55 -13.88 2.64 33.89
N GLU A 56 -12.85 1.90 34.31
CA GLU A 56 -11.79 1.51 33.39
C GLU A 56 -12.43 0.69 32.28
N SER A 57 -12.66 1.34 31.14
CA SER A 57 -12.85 0.65 29.87
C SER A 57 -11.52 -0.05 29.59
N SER A 58 -11.41 -1.31 30.01
CA SER A 58 -10.27 -2.16 29.73
C SER A 58 -10.12 -2.25 28.21
N LEU A 59 -9.14 -1.53 27.69
CA LEU A 59 -8.66 -1.72 26.33
C LEU A 59 -8.04 -3.11 26.31
N THR A 60 -8.83 -4.10 25.92
CA THR A 60 -8.38 -5.46 25.66
C THR A 60 -7.48 -5.39 24.44
N THR A 61 -6.19 -5.17 24.66
CA THR A 61 -5.20 -5.24 23.58
C THR A 61 -5.29 -6.62 22.93
N SER A 62 -5.37 -6.64 21.61
CA SER A 62 -5.37 -7.85 20.78
C SER A 62 -4.03 -8.60 20.78
N ASN A 63 -3.24 -8.47 21.85
CA ASN A 63 -2.05 -9.29 22.05
C ASN A 63 -2.47 -10.74 22.29
N PRO A 64 -1.86 -11.72 21.59
CA PRO A 64 -2.14 -13.12 21.83
C PRO A 64 -1.83 -13.56 23.27
N ASN A 65 -2.61 -14.51 23.79
CA ASN A 65 -2.40 -15.11 25.10
C ASN A 65 -1.21 -16.10 25.17
N ASP A 66 -0.42 -16.21 24.09
CA ASP A 66 0.60 -17.23 23.91
C ASP A 66 1.88 -16.87 24.70
N PRO A 67 2.46 -17.79 25.50
CA PRO A 67 3.40 -17.45 26.56
C PRO A 67 4.62 -16.64 26.15
N CYS A 68 5.14 -16.84 24.93
CA CYS A 68 6.34 -16.15 24.46
C CYS A 68 6.09 -14.75 23.90
N ILE A 69 4.84 -14.33 23.67
CA ILE A 69 4.53 -12.96 23.23
C ILE A 69 4.87 -11.94 24.33
N ALA A 70 4.64 -12.29 25.59
CA ALA A 70 5.06 -11.50 26.75
C ALA A 70 6.51 -11.78 27.20
N GLY A 71 7.28 -12.57 26.43
CA GLY A 71 8.58 -13.12 26.81
C GLY A 71 8.46 -14.42 27.63
N CYS A 72 9.22 -15.44 27.26
CA CYS A 72 9.21 -16.76 27.89
C CYS A 72 10.64 -17.23 28.18
N ALA A 73 11.00 -17.38 29.46
CA ALA A 73 12.37 -17.70 29.87
C ALA A 73 12.95 -18.94 29.13
N PRO A 74 14.17 -18.85 28.54
CA PRO A 74 15.19 -17.80 28.72
C PRO A 74 15.06 -16.57 27.81
N TYR A 75 13.99 -16.45 27.03
CA TYR A 75 13.81 -15.39 26.03
C TYR A 75 13.03 -14.19 26.57
N GLU A 76 13.45 -13.00 26.16
CA GLU A 76 12.76 -11.74 26.42
C GLU A 76 11.57 -11.53 25.45
N VAL A 77 10.89 -10.39 25.54
CA VAL A 77 9.77 -10.02 24.64
C VAL A 77 10.26 -10.02 23.18
N PRO A 78 9.53 -10.62 22.22
CA PRO A 78 9.96 -10.65 20.82
C PRO A 78 9.83 -9.28 20.15
N TRP A 79 10.93 -8.52 20.15
CA TRP A 79 11.06 -7.15 19.66
C TRP A 79 10.47 -6.87 18.27
N HIS A 80 10.38 -7.89 17.42
CA HIS A 80 9.92 -7.77 16.05
C HIS A 80 8.41 -7.51 15.92
N PHE A 81 7.59 -7.82 16.93
CA PHE A 81 6.17 -7.46 16.91
C PHE A 81 5.98 -5.95 17.12
N GLU A 82 6.71 -5.37 18.08
CA GLU A 82 6.73 -3.92 18.33
C GLU A 82 7.33 -3.16 17.15
N ALA A 83 8.46 -3.62 16.61
CA ALA A 83 9.16 -2.96 15.51
C ALA A 83 8.35 -2.84 14.20
N LEU A 84 7.28 -3.64 14.06
CA LEU A 84 6.38 -3.71 12.89
C LEU A 84 4.96 -3.17 13.15
N GLY A 85 4.65 -2.75 14.38
CA GLY A 85 3.30 -2.30 14.76
C GLY A 85 2.26 -3.44 14.88
N ALA A 86 2.70 -4.68 15.13
CA ALA A 86 1.85 -5.87 15.02
C ALA A 86 0.61 -5.84 15.94
N SER A 87 0.75 -5.37 17.18
CA SER A 87 -0.40 -5.23 18.10
C SER A 87 -1.48 -4.29 17.56
N ALA A 88 -1.10 -3.19 16.90
CA ALA A 88 -2.05 -2.26 16.29
C ALA A 88 -2.59 -2.76 14.94
N ALA A 89 -1.81 -3.57 14.23
CA ALA A 89 -2.29 -4.31 13.05
C ALA A 89 -3.39 -5.33 13.41
N TRP A 90 -3.24 -6.05 14.53
CA TRP A 90 -4.20 -7.08 14.99
C TRP A 90 -5.56 -6.52 15.45
N GLU A 91 -5.63 -5.24 15.83
CA GLU A 91 -6.92 -4.52 16.02
C GLU A 91 -7.67 -4.28 14.69
N ILE A 92 -6.95 -4.25 13.55
CA ILE A 92 -7.50 -3.95 12.21
C ILE A 92 -7.82 -5.24 11.45
N THR A 93 -6.91 -6.23 11.50
CA THR A 93 -7.13 -7.58 10.98
C THR A 93 -6.16 -8.58 11.58
N GLN A 94 -6.63 -9.82 11.75
CA GLN A 94 -5.85 -10.97 12.20
C GLN A 94 -5.54 -11.95 11.04
N GLY A 95 -5.68 -11.47 9.79
CA GLY A 95 -5.55 -12.28 8.57
C GLY A 95 -6.87 -12.91 8.11
N SER A 96 -6.79 -13.78 7.09
CA SER A 96 -7.89 -14.66 6.65
C SER A 96 -7.38 -16.05 6.25
N GLU A 97 -8.22 -17.06 6.43
CA GLU A 97 -8.00 -18.43 5.93
C GLU A 97 -8.05 -18.50 4.38
N ASP A 98 -8.64 -17.50 3.73
CA ASP A 98 -8.68 -17.38 2.26
C ASP A 98 -7.33 -17.04 1.63
N VAL A 99 -6.34 -16.56 2.41
CA VAL A 99 -5.05 -16.07 1.90
C VAL A 99 -3.96 -17.13 2.08
N VAL A 100 -3.35 -17.54 0.97
CA VAL A 100 -2.40 -18.66 0.93
C VAL A 100 -0.96 -18.16 0.80
N VAL A 101 -0.14 -18.40 1.82
CA VAL A 101 1.29 -18.09 1.83
C VAL A 101 2.10 -19.37 1.57
N ALA A 102 2.75 -19.46 0.43
CA ALA A 102 3.64 -20.56 0.10
C ALA A 102 5.06 -20.34 0.62
N VAL A 103 5.55 -21.31 1.39
CA VAL A 103 6.91 -21.36 1.93
C VAL A 103 7.74 -22.32 1.07
N VAL A 104 8.57 -21.75 0.19
CA VAL A 104 9.41 -22.50 -0.75
C VAL A 104 10.79 -22.70 -0.12
N ASP A 105 10.94 -23.70 0.75
CA ASP A 105 12.10 -23.85 1.63
C ASP A 105 12.50 -25.33 1.87
N THR A 106 12.85 -25.68 3.11
CA THR A 106 13.39 -26.97 3.58
C THR A 106 12.33 -27.97 4.03
N GLY A 107 11.06 -27.57 4.04
CA GLY A 107 9.93 -28.33 4.60
C GLY A 107 9.48 -27.78 5.95
N ILE A 108 8.24 -28.11 6.34
CA ILE A 108 7.65 -27.68 7.60
C ILE A 108 7.23 -28.89 8.45
N ASN A 109 7.51 -28.83 9.75
CA ASN A 109 6.98 -29.74 10.76
C ASN A 109 5.50 -29.40 11.05
N ASP A 110 4.60 -30.00 10.28
CA ASP A 110 3.14 -29.86 10.44
C ASP A 110 2.57 -30.52 11.70
N GLN A 111 3.40 -31.29 12.43
CA GLN A 111 3.09 -31.84 13.75
C GLN A 111 3.56 -30.93 14.90
N HIS A 112 4.12 -29.75 14.59
CA HIS A 112 4.37 -28.73 15.62
C HIS A 112 3.02 -28.20 16.15
N PRO A 113 2.76 -28.14 17.47
CA PRO A 113 1.45 -27.80 18.03
C PRO A 113 0.77 -26.57 17.41
N ASP A 114 1.51 -25.47 17.26
CA ASP A 114 0.97 -24.21 16.72
C ASP A 114 0.73 -24.21 15.19
N LEU A 115 1.21 -25.23 14.48
CA LEU A 115 1.07 -25.38 13.02
C LEU A 115 0.07 -26.49 12.62
N VAL A 116 -0.44 -27.27 13.58
CA VAL A 116 -1.46 -28.30 13.30
C VAL A 116 -2.70 -27.65 12.69
N GLY A 117 -3.08 -28.07 11.49
CA GLY A 117 -4.20 -27.50 10.74
C GLY A 117 -3.89 -26.21 9.96
N ARG A 118 -2.64 -25.74 9.96
CA ARG A 118 -2.18 -24.58 9.15
C ARG A 118 -1.47 -24.97 7.87
N ILE A 119 -0.88 -26.16 7.84
CA ILE A 119 0.02 -26.59 6.77
C ILE A 119 -0.74 -27.43 5.75
N THR A 120 -0.79 -26.94 4.52
CA THR A 120 -1.28 -27.67 3.35
C THR A 120 -0.11 -28.17 2.50
N ARG A 121 -0.33 -29.26 1.75
CA ARG A 121 0.63 -29.79 0.77
C ARG A 121 -0.09 -30.34 -0.45
N VAL A 122 0.46 -30.06 -1.62
CA VAL A 122 -0.03 -30.60 -2.90
C VAL A 122 0.83 -31.79 -3.32
N PRO A 123 0.25 -32.98 -3.57
CA PRO A 123 1.01 -34.15 -4.04
C PRO A 123 1.75 -33.87 -5.36
N GLY A 124 3.04 -34.19 -5.40
CA GLY A 124 3.91 -33.91 -6.55
C GLY A 124 4.55 -32.52 -6.58
N CYS A 125 4.27 -31.67 -5.58
CA CYS A 125 4.93 -30.37 -5.45
C CYS A 125 6.12 -30.44 -4.50
N GLY A 126 7.27 -29.96 -5.00
CA GLY A 126 8.54 -30.07 -4.30
C GLY A 126 8.98 -31.52 -4.06
N LEU A 127 9.80 -31.73 -3.05
CA LEU A 127 10.44 -33.00 -2.71
C LEU A 127 9.59 -33.90 -1.78
N GLY A 128 8.32 -33.55 -1.54
CA GLY A 128 7.39 -34.29 -0.70
C GLY A 128 7.69 -34.23 0.80
N LEU A 129 7.11 -35.19 1.55
CA LEU A 129 7.21 -35.27 3.02
C LEU A 129 8.67 -35.33 3.51
N PRO A 130 8.99 -34.72 4.67
CA PRO A 130 10.35 -34.69 5.21
C PRO A 130 11.04 -36.07 5.22
N GLY A 131 12.28 -36.09 4.76
CA GLY A 131 13.24 -37.06 5.29
C GLY A 131 13.51 -36.74 6.76
N ALA A 132 14.25 -37.60 7.47
CA ALA A 132 14.52 -37.45 8.91
C ALA A 132 15.49 -36.29 9.29
N SER A 133 15.42 -35.17 8.57
CA SER A 133 16.27 -33.99 8.69
C SER A 133 15.50 -32.73 8.21
N ASP A 134 14.44 -32.36 8.94
CA ASP A 134 14.00 -30.96 8.95
C ASP A 134 15.09 -30.16 9.67
N THR A 135 15.73 -29.21 8.97
CA THR A 135 16.77 -28.34 9.53
C THR A 135 16.23 -27.19 10.38
N SER A 136 14.94 -27.20 10.73
CA SER A 136 14.18 -26.20 11.48
C SER A 136 14.05 -24.84 10.78
N HIS A 137 14.42 -24.73 9.50
CA HIS A 137 14.42 -23.45 8.79
C HIS A 137 13.02 -23.11 8.27
N GLY A 138 12.39 -24.01 7.50
CA GLY A 138 11.02 -23.86 7.03
C GLY A 138 10.00 -23.81 8.17
N THR A 139 10.15 -24.64 9.21
CA THR A 139 9.31 -24.60 10.41
C THR A 139 9.38 -23.24 11.16
N PHE A 140 10.56 -22.64 11.25
CA PHE A 140 10.73 -21.32 11.87
C PHE A 140 10.16 -20.20 10.99
N ILE A 141 10.28 -20.31 9.67
CA ILE A 141 9.63 -19.41 8.69
C ILE A 141 8.10 -19.48 8.83
N ALA A 142 7.53 -20.69 8.85
CA ALA A 142 6.10 -20.91 9.04
C ALA A 142 5.62 -20.36 10.40
N GLY A 143 6.45 -20.49 11.44
CA GLY A 143 6.20 -19.92 12.76
C GLY A 143 6.04 -18.41 12.75
N LEU A 144 6.97 -17.69 12.12
CA LEU A 144 6.92 -16.23 11.97
C LEU A 144 5.69 -15.77 11.16
N ILE A 145 5.32 -16.54 10.13
CA ILE A 145 4.19 -16.21 9.27
C ILE A 145 2.86 -16.44 9.99
N GLY A 146 2.62 -17.66 10.49
CA GLY A 146 1.31 -18.09 10.95
C GLY A 146 1.31 -19.26 11.92
N ALA A 147 2.16 -19.21 12.95
CA ALA A 147 1.87 -19.98 14.17
C ALA A 147 0.52 -19.55 14.76
N THR A 148 -0.28 -20.53 15.18
CA THR A 148 -1.64 -20.33 15.67
C THR A 148 -1.66 -19.49 16.95
N ALA A 149 -2.11 -18.24 16.82
CA ALA A 149 -2.26 -17.33 17.94
C ALA A 149 -3.43 -17.70 18.87
N ASN A 150 -3.35 -17.24 20.11
CA ASN A 150 -4.32 -17.40 21.19
C ASN A 150 -4.62 -18.86 21.58
N ASN A 151 -3.71 -19.80 21.32
CA ASN A 151 -3.81 -21.20 21.73
C ASN A 151 -3.17 -21.48 23.11
N SER A 152 -2.50 -20.48 23.72
CA SER A 152 -1.76 -20.57 24.98
C SER A 152 -0.53 -21.48 24.95
N ILE A 153 0.04 -21.71 23.77
CA ILE A 153 1.24 -22.52 23.51
C ILE A 153 2.29 -21.64 22.83
N ALA A 154 3.56 -21.83 23.20
CA ALA A 154 4.73 -21.20 22.57
C ALA A 154 4.52 -19.72 22.12
N SER A 155 4.31 -19.46 20.83
CA SER A 155 4.23 -18.11 20.24
C SER A 155 3.27 -18.05 19.05
N ALA A 156 2.67 -16.87 18.82
CA ALA A 156 1.92 -16.55 17.61
C ALA A 156 2.83 -16.22 16.40
N GLY A 157 2.26 -16.32 15.20
CA GLY A 157 2.77 -15.70 13.97
C GLY A 157 2.17 -14.31 13.75
N LEU A 158 2.66 -13.59 12.73
CA LEU A 158 2.13 -12.27 12.37
C LEU A 158 0.72 -12.33 11.78
N ASP A 159 0.40 -13.32 10.94
CA ASP A 159 -0.95 -13.58 10.43
C ASP A 159 -1.56 -14.78 11.18
N TRP A 160 -2.64 -14.55 11.92
CA TRP A 160 -3.21 -15.58 12.79
C TRP A 160 -4.14 -16.55 12.04
N LYS A 161 -4.40 -16.37 10.74
CA LYS A 161 -5.48 -17.08 10.01
C LYS A 161 -5.05 -17.66 8.66
N THR A 162 -3.99 -17.16 8.05
CA THR A 162 -3.44 -17.64 6.78
C THR A 162 -3.23 -19.17 6.74
N GLN A 163 -3.44 -19.72 5.55
CA GLN A 163 -3.10 -21.10 5.20
C GLN A 163 -1.69 -21.13 4.60
N ILE A 164 -0.81 -21.96 5.16
CA ILE A 164 0.58 -22.08 4.71
C ILE A 164 0.70 -23.27 3.77
N LEU A 165 1.18 -23.03 2.55
CA LEU A 165 1.47 -24.08 1.58
C LEU A 165 2.96 -24.48 1.70
N ASP A 166 3.23 -25.68 2.23
CA ASP A 166 4.60 -26.20 2.36
C ASP A 166 5.10 -26.73 1.01
N VAL A 167 6.08 -26.02 0.43
CA VAL A 167 6.69 -26.36 -0.85
C VAL A 167 8.19 -26.61 -0.65
N ARG A 168 8.50 -27.70 0.04
CA ARG A 168 9.89 -28.17 0.23
C ARG A 168 10.63 -28.36 -1.09
N VAL A 169 11.66 -27.56 -1.33
CA VAL A 169 12.58 -27.66 -2.49
C VAL A 169 14.03 -27.92 -2.11
N MET A 170 14.32 -28.03 -0.80
CA MET A 170 15.66 -28.23 -0.27
C MET A 170 15.77 -29.45 0.66
N ASN A 171 16.98 -29.99 0.77
CA ASN A 171 17.33 -31.06 1.70
C ASN A 171 18.40 -30.54 2.66
N GLY A 172 17.95 -29.85 3.71
CA GLY A 172 18.81 -28.97 4.50
C GLY A 172 19.21 -27.73 3.71
N ALA A 173 20.38 -27.16 4.00
CA ALA A 173 20.81 -25.83 3.53
C ALA A 173 21.02 -25.65 2.00
N ASN A 174 20.67 -26.64 1.16
CA ASN A 174 20.79 -26.54 -0.30
C ASN A 174 19.62 -27.29 -1.01
N GLY A 175 19.23 -26.78 -2.18
CA GLY A 175 18.33 -27.44 -3.14
C GLY A 175 18.79 -27.17 -4.58
N SER A 176 18.28 -27.91 -5.56
CA SER A 176 18.64 -27.67 -6.96
C SER A 176 17.80 -26.54 -7.57
N THR A 177 18.37 -25.78 -8.51
CA THR A 177 17.65 -24.70 -9.20
C THR A 177 16.43 -25.22 -9.97
N SER A 178 16.45 -26.49 -10.41
CA SER A 178 15.31 -27.19 -11.00
C SER A 178 14.19 -27.45 -10.00
N ASP A 179 14.50 -27.95 -8.80
CA ASP A 179 13.49 -28.22 -7.77
C ASP A 179 12.86 -26.91 -7.26
N ILE A 180 13.70 -25.89 -7.06
CA ILE A 180 13.28 -24.53 -6.68
C ILE A 180 12.33 -23.95 -7.74
N ALA A 181 12.71 -23.99 -9.02
CA ALA A 181 11.88 -23.47 -10.11
C ALA A 181 10.55 -24.25 -10.26
N ALA A 182 10.58 -25.57 -10.07
CA ALA A 182 9.37 -26.40 -10.08
C ALA A 182 8.46 -26.10 -8.87
N GLY A 183 9.02 -25.89 -7.68
CA GLY A 183 8.28 -25.52 -6.48
C GLY A 183 7.57 -24.17 -6.62
N ILE A 184 8.29 -23.13 -7.07
CA ILE A 184 7.70 -21.80 -7.34
C ILE A 184 6.55 -21.90 -8.34
N LYS A 185 6.74 -22.65 -9.44
CA LYS A 185 5.69 -22.87 -10.44
C LYS A 185 4.49 -23.65 -9.87
N CYS A 186 4.69 -24.63 -9.00
CA CYS A 186 3.58 -25.30 -8.32
C CYS A 186 2.82 -24.34 -7.40
N ALA A 187 3.52 -23.58 -6.55
CA ALA A 187 2.89 -22.68 -5.58
C ALA A 187 1.90 -21.73 -6.27
N ALA A 188 2.36 -21.08 -7.34
CA ALA A 188 1.54 -20.25 -8.20
C ALA A 188 0.37 -21.03 -8.84
N ALA A 189 0.63 -22.20 -9.42
CA ALA A 189 -0.40 -23.03 -10.06
C ALA A 189 -1.44 -23.62 -9.09
N ASN A 190 -1.23 -23.53 -7.78
CA ASN A 190 -2.14 -23.99 -6.74
C ASN A 190 -2.69 -22.83 -5.88
N GLY A 191 -2.65 -21.60 -6.41
CA GLY A 191 -3.36 -20.46 -5.82
C GLY A 191 -2.69 -19.80 -4.62
N ALA A 192 -1.36 -19.91 -4.47
CA ALA A 192 -0.65 -19.10 -3.48
C ALA A 192 -0.68 -17.61 -3.87
N ASP A 193 -1.36 -16.77 -3.08
CA ASP A 193 -1.30 -15.31 -3.22
C ASP A 193 0.13 -14.78 -3.07
N ILE A 194 0.89 -15.39 -2.15
CA ILE A 194 2.19 -14.93 -1.67
C ILE A 194 3.18 -16.10 -1.69
N ILE A 195 4.36 -15.88 -2.24
CA ILE A 195 5.44 -16.88 -2.29
C ILE A 195 6.69 -16.29 -1.63
N THR A 196 7.14 -16.86 -0.51
CA THR A 196 8.35 -16.43 0.19
C THR A 196 9.57 -17.31 -0.15
N LEU A 197 10.66 -16.67 -0.55
CA LEU A 197 11.91 -17.29 -1.01
C LEU A 197 13.06 -16.93 -0.06
N SER A 198 13.19 -17.71 1.02
CA SER A 198 14.13 -17.47 2.12
C SER A 198 15.57 -17.93 1.85
N PHE A 199 16.04 -17.83 0.62
CA PHE A 199 17.33 -18.37 0.16
C PHE A 199 17.99 -17.47 -0.90
N VAL A 200 19.28 -17.69 -1.17
CA VAL A 200 20.00 -17.03 -2.27
C VAL A 200 20.70 -18.03 -3.20
N GLN A 201 20.60 -17.81 -4.50
CA GLN A 201 21.25 -18.60 -5.54
C GLN A 201 22.78 -18.47 -5.46
N GLN A 202 23.50 -19.54 -5.81
CA GLN A 202 24.94 -19.46 -6.06
C GLN A 202 25.23 -18.68 -7.36
N GLY A 203 26.40 -18.04 -7.45
CA GLY A 203 26.75 -17.14 -8.55
C GLY A 203 26.12 -15.74 -8.44
N THR A 204 26.36 -14.91 -9.47
CA THR A 204 25.99 -13.48 -9.51
C THR A 204 24.96 -13.13 -10.60
N GLN A 205 24.42 -14.13 -11.31
CA GLN A 205 23.44 -13.94 -12.38
C GLN A 205 22.20 -14.81 -12.12
N LEU A 206 21.02 -14.26 -12.37
CA LEU A 206 19.75 -14.99 -12.28
C LEU A 206 19.70 -16.12 -13.30
N SER A 207 19.53 -17.36 -12.83
CA SER A 207 19.30 -18.52 -13.70
C SER A 207 18.08 -18.31 -14.59
N PRO A 208 18.13 -18.65 -15.91
CA PRO A 208 16.97 -18.57 -16.79
C PRO A 208 15.75 -19.33 -16.26
N LEU A 209 15.95 -20.53 -15.70
CA LEU A 209 14.87 -21.34 -15.10
C LEU A 209 14.22 -20.65 -13.89
N LEU A 210 15.02 -19.95 -13.09
CA LEU A 210 14.52 -19.23 -11.91
C LEU A 210 13.80 -17.94 -12.33
N ARG A 211 14.30 -17.22 -13.34
CA ARG A 211 13.59 -16.09 -13.97
C ARG A 211 12.24 -16.51 -14.52
N GLU A 212 12.20 -17.62 -15.26
CA GLU A 212 10.98 -18.16 -15.86
C GLU A 212 9.96 -18.58 -14.78
N ALA A 213 10.41 -19.18 -13.68
CA ALA A 213 9.55 -19.56 -12.55
C ALA A 213 8.97 -18.35 -11.81
N ILE A 214 9.80 -17.34 -11.53
CA ILE A 214 9.37 -16.06 -10.92
C ILE A 214 8.34 -15.36 -11.81
N SER A 215 8.63 -15.24 -13.11
CA SER A 215 7.72 -14.65 -14.11
C SER A 215 6.42 -15.45 -14.24
N SER A 216 6.46 -16.78 -14.13
CA SER A 216 5.26 -17.63 -14.11
C SER A 216 4.38 -17.34 -12.89
N ALA A 217 4.99 -17.15 -11.72
CA ALA A 217 4.27 -16.82 -10.48
C ALA A 217 3.62 -15.43 -10.52
N GLN A 218 4.38 -14.42 -10.96
CA GLN A 218 3.87 -13.06 -11.16
C GLN A 218 2.71 -13.05 -12.18
N THR A 219 2.82 -13.82 -13.27
CA THR A 219 1.76 -13.95 -14.29
C THR A 219 0.51 -14.67 -13.76
N ALA A 220 0.66 -15.55 -12.78
CA ALA A 220 -0.46 -16.17 -12.06
C ALA A 220 -1.10 -15.24 -11.00
N GLY A 221 -0.55 -14.04 -10.79
CA GLY A 221 -1.04 -13.06 -9.81
C GLY A 221 -0.42 -13.16 -8.42
N ALA A 222 0.59 -14.01 -8.22
CA ALA A 222 1.25 -14.19 -6.93
C ALA A 222 2.36 -13.14 -6.68
N ILE A 223 2.42 -12.55 -5.49
CA ILE A 223 3.56 -11.72 -5.07
C ILE A 223 4.72 -12.62 -4.66
N VAL A 224 5.90 -12.38 -5.24
CA VAL A 224 7.14 -13.10 -4.91
C VAL A 224 7.98 -12.21 -4.00
N ILE A 225 8.34 -12.71 -2.82
CA ILE A 225 9.04 -11.97 -1.76
C ILE A 225 10.31 -12.75 -1.41
N ALA A 226 11.48 -12.11 -1.33
CA ALA A 226 12.74 -12.85 -1.23
C ALA A 226 13.82 -12.19 -0.36
N ALA A 227 14.63 -13.04 0.27
CA ALA A 227 15.73 -12.65 1.14
C ALA A 227 16.91 -12.05 0.34
N ALA A 228 17.35 -10.83 0.70
CA ALA A 228 18.44 -10.14 0.01
C ALA A 228 19.82 -10.82 0.18
N GLY A 229 20.03 -11.58 1.25
CA GLY A 229 21.26 -12.34 1.51
C GLY A 229 21.90 -12.03 2.87
N ASN A 230 22.81 -12.93 3.27
CA ASN A 230 23.48 -12.93 4.58
C ASN A 230 25.01 -12.83 4.45
N ASP A 231 25.52 -12.07 3.46
CA ASP A 231 26.96 -11.95 3.18
C ASP A 231 27.58 -10.59 3.55
N GLY A 232 26.81 -9.65 4.09
CA GLY A 232 27.30 -8.35 4.56
C GLY A 232 27.84 -7.41 3.48
N HIS A 233 27.73 -7.76 2.20
CA HIS A 233 28.30 -7.01 1.09
C HIS A 233 27.26 -6.18 0.34
N GLU A 234 27.70 -5.09 -0.29
CA GLU A 234 26.89 -4.33 -1.24
C GLU A 234 26.97 -5.00 -2.62
N ARG A 235 25.96 -5.83 -2.94
CA ARG A 235 25.87 -6.54 -4.23
C ARG A 235 24.46 -7.12 -4.43
N GLN A 236 24.03 -7.22 -5.68
CA GLN A 236 22.80 -7.94 -6.02
C GLN A 236 22.94 -9.44 -5.76
N ARG A 237 21.88 -10.05 -5.21
CA ARG A 237 21.74 -11.50 -5.01
C ARG A 237 20.36 -11.92 -5.50
N PHE A 238 20.29 -13.08 -6.14
CA PHE A 238 19.05 -13.62 -6.70
C PHE A 238 18.51 -14.74 -5.78
N PRO A 239 17.19 -14.96 -5.67
CA PRO A 239 16.12 -14.37 -6.47
C PRO A 239 15.75 -12.92 -6.13
N ALA A 240 16.15 -12.36 -4.98
CA ALA A 240 15.69 -11.05 -4.51
C ALA A 240 15.90 -9.88 -5.50
N ALA A 241 17.07 -9.79 -6.16
CA ALA A 241 17.33 -8.74 -7.15
C ALA A 241 16.65 -8.97 -8.53
N ALA A 242 15.69 -9.89 -8.64
CA ALA A 242 14.96 -10.14 -9.88
C ALA A 242 13.80 -9.15 -10.07
N GLU A 243 13.49 -8.85 -11.33
CA GLU A 243 12.41 -7.95 -11.71
C GLU A 243 11.06 -8.40 -11.11
N GLY A 244 10.37 -7.47 -10.43
CA GLY A 244 9.08 -7.71 -9.78
C GLY A 244 9.11 -8.65 -8.55
N VAL A 245 10.29 -8.93 -7.98
CA VAL A 245 10.41 -9.61 -6.68
C VAL A 245 10.57 -8.55 -5.60
N LEU A 246 9.72 -8.58 -4.57
CA LEU A 246 9.85 -7.69 -3.41
C LEU A 246 11.03 -8.15 -2.56
N SER A 247 12.09 -7.36 -2.55
CA SER A 247 13.39 -7.70 -2.00
C SER A 247 13.55 -7.23 -0.56
N VAL A 248 14.03 -8.12 0.33
CA VAL A 248 13.98 -7.89 1.79
C VAL A 248 15.34 -8.06 2.46
N GLY A 249 15.87 -6.98 3.03
CA GLY A 249 17.05 -6.98 3.89
C GLY A 249 16.70 -7.14 5.38
N ALA A 250 17.72 -7.45 6.20
CA ALA A 250 17.58 -7.72 7.63
C ALA A 250 18.01 -6.55 8.53
N LEU A 251 17.23 -6.29 9.58
CA LEU A 251 17.52 -5.32 10.64
C LEU A 251 17.84 -5.98 11.98
N ASN A 252 18.62 -5.27 12.79
CA ASN A 252 18.84 -5.60 14.19
C ASN A 252 17.85 -4.88 15.13
N GLN A 253 17.95 -5.17 16.43
CA GLN A 253 17.05 -4.65 17.47
C GLN A 253 17.11 -3.12 17.67
N VAL A 254 18.14 -2.44 17.14
CA VAL A 254 18.23 -0.97 17.14
C VAL A 254 17.84 -0.35 15.79
N LEU A 255 17.19 -1.13 14.91
CA LEU A 255 16.71 -0.77 13.57
C LEU A 255 17.82 -0.43 12.55
N ASP A 256 19.09 -0.70 12.89
CA ASP A 256 20.21 -0.63 11.95
C ASP A 256 20.25 -1.88 11.04
N ILE A 257 20.82 -1.72 9.84
CA ILE A 257 21.03 -2.84 8.91
C ILE A 257 21.92 -3.89 9.58
N ALA A 258 21.39 -5.09 9.81
CA ALA A 258 22.07 -6.16 10.52
C ALA A 258 23.44 -6.46 9.89
N SER A 259 24.43 -6.80 10.71
CA SER A 259 25.85 -6.89 10.30
C SER A 259 26.06 -7.78 9.06
N PHE A 260 25.38 -8.94 9.05
CA PHE A 260 25.38 -9.92 7.98
C PHE A 260 24.48 -9.58 6.77
N SER A 261 23.54 -8.62 6.86
CA SER A 261 22.63 -8.35 5.75
C SER A 261 23.41 -7.89 4.53
N THR A 262 23.17 -8.54 3.38
CA THR A 262 23.52 -7.99 2.07
C THR A 262 22.82 -6.64 1.88
N ARG A 263 23.45 -5.72 1.14
CA ARG A 263 23.04 -4.30 1.01
C ARG A 263 22.98 -3.85 -0.45
N GLY A 264 22.36 -2.69 -0.66
CA GLY A 264 22.36 -1.94 -1.92
C GLY A 264 21.03 -1.20 -2.14
N THR A 265 21.03 -0.23 -3.06
CA THR A 265 19.85 0.57 -3.45
C THR A 265 18.76 -0.22 -4.18
N TRP A 266 19.01 -1.49 -4.47
CA TRP A 266 18.07 -2.43 -5.08
C TRP A 266 17.17 -3.13 -4.07
N ILE A 267 17.36 -2.91 -2.76
CA ILE A 267 16.54 -3.50 -1.70
C ILE A 267 15.32 -2.61 -1.42
N ASP A 268 14.11 -3.16 -1.62
CA ASP A 268 12.85 -2.41 -1.51
C ASP A 268 12.47 -2.13 -0.05
N LEU A 269 12.62 -3.14 0.81
CA LEU A 269 12.20 -3.14 2.20
C LEU A 269 13.25 -3.76 3.13
N MET A 270 13.26 -3.27 4.36
CA MET A 270 13.99 -3.82 5.48
C MET A 270 13.00 -4.30 6.54
N ALA A 271 13.24 -5.47 7.13
CA ALA A 271 12.42 -6.01 8.21
C ALA A 271 13.29 -6.61 9.33
N PRO A 272 12.75 -6.82 10.55
CA PRO A 272 13.44 -7.51 11.62
C PRO A 272 14.07 -8.82 11.13
N GLY A 273 15.35 -9.02 11.43
CA GLY A 273 16.11 -10.18 10.93
C GLY A 273 17.24 -10.67 11.84
N GLU A 274 17.55 -10.00 12.95
CA GLU A 274 18.51 -10.47 13.96
C GLU A 274 17.78 -10.78 15.29
N ASN A 275 18.17 -11.85 15.98
CA ASN A 275 17.58 -12.28 17.25
C ASN A 275 16.03 -12.36 17.24
N LEU A 276 15.45 -12.94 16.19
CA LEU A 276 14.02 -13.23 16.12
C LEU A 276 13.69 -14.48 16.93
N LEU A 277 12.58 -14.48 17.66
CA LEU A 277 12.02 -15.67 18.31
C LEU A 277 10.97 -16.32 17.40
N SER A 278 11.05 -17.62 17.17
CA SER A 278 10.00 -18.38 16.50
C SER A 278 10.13 -19.89 16.74
N LEU A 279 9.30 -20.70 16.08
CA LEU A 279 9.16 -22.13 16.33
C LEU A 279 10.45 -22.93 16.02
N GLY A 280 10.81 -23.82 16.93
CA GLY A 280 11.87 -24.81 16.77
C GLY A 280 11.35 -26.17 16.31
N THR A 281 12.22 -27.17 16.32
CA THR A 281 11.86 -28.57 16.00
C THR A 281 12.55 -29.54 16.95
N GLY A 282 12.02 -30.76 17.04
CA GLY A 282 12.60 -31.83 17.85
C GLY A 282 11.87 -32.04 19.18
N LEU A 283 12.58 -32.57 20.18
CA LEU A 283 11.97 -33.16 21.39
C LEU A 283 11.11 -32.21 22.25
N SER A 284 11.27 -30.89 22.11
CA SER A 284 10.48 -29.90 22.84
C SER A 284 9.31 -29.30 22.05
N ASN A 285 9.39 -29.24 20.70
CA ASN A 285 8.52 -28.40 19.84
C ASN A 285 8.17 -27.04 20.50
N GLY A 286 9.21 -26.36 20.98
CA GLY A 286 9.12 -25.02 21.58
C GLY A 286 9.84 -23.98 20.73
N VAL A 287 9.85 -22.73 21.19
CA VAL A 287 10.55 -21.63 20.50
C VAL A 287 12.08 -21.78 20.52
N ARG A 288 12.73 -21.14 19.54
CA ARG A 288 14.17 -20.87 19.49
C ARG A 288 14.42 -19.46 18.95
N LEU A 289 15.65 -18.95 19.08
CA LEU A 289 16.09 -17.76 18.35
C LEU A 289 16.58 -18.12 16.93
N GLY A 290 16.60 -17.12 16.05
CA GLY A 290 17.17 -17.20 14.70
C GLY A 290 17.54 -15.82 14.14
N GLN A 291 18.45 -15.79 13.15
CA GLN A 291 18.84 -14.58 12.43
C GLN A 291 19.13 -14.85 10.95
N GLY A 292 18.82 -13.87 10.09
CA GLY A 292 18.99 -13.92 8.64
C GLY A 292 17.95 -13.08 7.90
N SER A 293 18.29 -12.56 6.72
CA SER A 293 17.31 -12.03 5.75
C SER A 293 16.30 -13.10 5.29
N SER A 294 16.69 -14.38 5.41
CA SER A 294 15.83 -15.57 5.29
C SER A 294 14.69 -15.63 6.32
N PHE A 295 14.77 -14.86 7.40
CA PHE A 295 13.70 -14.68 8.38
C PHE A 295 13.03 -13.29 8.31
N ALA A 296 13.72 -12.29 7.76
CA ALA A 296 13.12 -10.97 7.46
C ALA A 296 12.10 -11.04 6.31
N ALA A 297 12.39 -11.77 5.22
CA ALA A 297 11.46 -11.94 4.09
C ALA A 297 10.10 -12.59 4.49
N PRO A 298 10.05 -13.62 5.37
CA PRO A 298 8.82 -14.09 6.00
C PRO A 298 7.99 -13.02 6.71
N MET A 299 8.60 -12.04 7.38
CA MET A 299 7.85 -10.97 8.06
C MET A 299 7.13 -10.06 7.05
N VAL A 300 7.78 -9.77 5.92
CA VAL A 300 7.15 -9.04 4.79
C VAL A 300 6.06 -9.89 4.12
N ALA A 301 6.24 -11.22 4.04
CA ALA A 301 5.21 -12.13 3.52
C ALA A 301 3.97 -12.22 4.42
N ALA A 302 4.15 -12.19 5.74
CA ALA A 302 3.02 -12.12 6.68
C ALA A 302 2.33 -10.74 6.65
N GLY A 303 3.11 -9.65 6.54
CA GLY A 303 2.56 -8.31 6.28
C GLY A 303 1.75 -8.24 4.99
N ALA A 304 2.23 -8.88 3.91
CA ALA A 304 1.50 -9.04 2.65
C ALA A 304 0.18 -9.81 2.84
N SER A 305 0.17 -10.86 3.67
CA SER A 305 -1.02 -11.65 3.98
C SER A 305 -2.07 -10.82 4.73
N LEU A 306 -1.65 -10.07 5.75
CA LEU A 306 -2.53 -9.15 6.48
C LEU A 306 -3.10 -8.05 5.56
N VAL A 307 -2.28 -7.46 4.68
CA VAL A 307 -2.73 -6.49 3.67
C VAL A 307 -3.75 -7.12 2.71
N LYS A 308 -3.50 -8.32 2.20
CA LYS A 308 -4.43 -9.06 1.34
C LYS A 308 -5.74 -9.44 2.06
N ALA A 309 -5.68 -9.81 3.33
CA ALA A 309 -6.87 -10.09 4.14
C ALA A 309 -7.71 -8.82 4.43
N LYS A 310 -7.06 -7.66 4.57
CA LYS A 310 -7.72 -6.36 4.71
C LYS A 310 -8.31 -5.85 3.39
N PHE A 311 -7.60 -6.08 2.29
CA PHE A 311 -7.92 -5.61 0.94
C PHE A 311 -7.94 -6.79 -0.06
N PRO A 312 -8.94 -7.69 0.01
CA PRO A 312 -8.96 -8.92 -0.79
C PRO A 312 -8.93 -8.71 -2.30
N TYR A 313 -9.33 -7.53 -2.77
CA TYR A 313 -9.31 -7.12 -4.17
C TYR A 313 -7.94 -6.62 -4.67
N PHE A 314 -6.91 -6.51 -3.82
CA PHE A 314 -5.58 -6.13 -4.28
C PHE A 314 -4.93 -7.24 -5.11
N ASP A 315 -4.28 -6.87 -6.22
CA ASP A 315 -3.31 -7.71 -6.92
C ASP A 315 -1.91 -7.65 -6.27
N ALA A 316 -0.99 -8.51 -6.70
CA ALA A 316 0.38 -8.59 -6.20
C ALA A 316 1.16 -7.26 -6.24
N SER A 317 0.97 -6.44 -7.28
CA SER A 317 1.60 -5.12 -7.40
C SER A 317 0.99 -4.13 -6.40
N GLN A 318 -0.32 -4.21 -6.16
CA GLN A 318 -1.02 -3.36 -5.21
C GLN A 318 -0.64 -3.69 -3.76
N ILE A 319 -0.50 -4.97 -3.41
CA ILE A 319 0.05 -5.41 -2.12
C ILE A 319 1.49 -4.90 -1.95
N SER A 320 2.35 -5.09 -2.95
CA SER A 320 3.75 -4.66 -2.92
C SER A 320 3.87 -3.14 -2.72
N ASN A 321 3.14 -2.36 -3.52
CA ASN A 321 3.11 -0.90 -3.45
C ASN A 321 2.57 -0.40 -2.10
N GLN A 322 1.56 -1.05 -1.53
CA GLN A 322 1.05 -0.72 -0.19
C GLN A 322 2.14 -0.87 0.87
N LEU A 323 2.82 -2.02 0.90
CA LEU A 323 3.90 -2.29 1.87
C LEU A 323 5.10 -1.33 1.69
N VAL A 324 5.46 -1.00 0.44
CA VAL A 324 6.59 -0.10 0.14
C VAL A 324 6.26 1.36 0.45
N ARG A 325 5.03 1.83 0.21
CA ARG A 325 4.64 3.22 0.49
C ARG A 325 4.24 3.47 1.95
N SER A 326 3.80 2.44 2.68
CA SER A 326 3.51 2.54 4.12
C SER A 326 4.75 2.44 5.01
N ALA A 327 5.82 1.82 4.50
CA ALA A 327 7.02 1.54 5.27
C ALA A 327 7.72 2.80 5.78
N ARG A 328 7.98 2.83 7.09
CA ARG A 328 8.65 3.92 7.80
C ARG A 328 10.06 4.14 7.25
N LEU A 329 10.30 5.31 6.66
CA LEU A 329 11.64 5.74 6.28
C LEU A 329 12.52 5.90 7.55
N HIS A 330 13.68 5.28 7.55
CA HIS A 330 14.65 5.32 8.64
C HIS A 330 16.05 5.55 8.08
N THR A 331 16.91 6.23 8.86
CA THR A 331 18.32 6.47 8.52
C THR A 331 19.19 5.78 9.56
N GLY A 332 19.92 4.75 9.15
CA GLY A 332 20.68 3.88 10.07
C GLY A 332 21.79 4.63 10.80
N SER A 333 21.87 4.44 12.12
CA SER A 333 22.78 5.18 13.01
C SER A 333 24.25 4.84 12.74
N VAL A 334 24.54 3.64 12.22
CA VAL A 334 25.92 3.19 11.93
C VAL A 334 26.41 3.64 10.54
N THR A 335 25.51 3.72 9.55
CA THR A 335 25.90 3.91 8.14
C THR A 335 25.47 5.24 7.53
N GLY A 336 24.56 5.99 8.16
CA GLY A 336 23.92 7.16 7.57
C GLY A 336 23.07 6.86 6.33
N SER A 337 22.84 5.59 6.01
CA SER A 337 22.05 5.16 4.86
C SER A 337 20.56 5.21 5.19
N SER A 338 19.75 5.76 4.29
CA SER A 338 18.29 5.77 4.43
C SER A 338 17.66 4.56 3.73
N TYR A 339 16.70 3.91 4.39
CA TYR A 339 15.97 2.74 3.91
C TYR A 339 14.56 2.66 4.51
N ARG A 340 13.69 1.86 3.90
CA ARG A 340 12.30 1.68 4.33
C ARG A 340 12.18 0.49 5.26
N ILE A 341 11.64 0.70 6.46
CA ILE A 341 11.33 -0.38 7.42
C ILE A 341 9.86 -0.76 7.28
N LEU A 342 9.57 -2.05 7.10
CA LEU A 342 8.20 -2.58 7.08
C LEU A 342 7.40 -2.03 8.28
N ASP A 343 6.21 -1.50 8.00
CA ASP A 343 5.28 -0.98 8.99
C ASP A 343 3.88 -1.52 8.65
N ILE A 344 3.42 -2.50 9.43
CA ILE A 344 2.18 -3.26 9.16
C ILE A 344 0.97 -2.46 9.64
N GLU A 345 1.09 -1.73 10.74
CA GLU A 345 0.06 -0.80 11.22
C GLU A 345 -0.28 0.22 10.13
N GLN A 346 0.72 0.87 9.55
CA GLN A 346 0.53 1.82 8.45
C GLN A 346 0.08 1.12 7.16
N ALA A 347 0.55 -0.10 6.86
CA ALA A 347 0.10 -0.88 5.70
C ALA A 347 -1.40 -1.24 5.74
N LEU A 348 -2.01 -1.27 6.94
CA LEU A 348 -3.42 -1.60 7.13
C LEU A 348 -4.31 -0.36 7.34
N LYS A 349 -3.72 0.79 7.69
CA LYS A 349 -4.40 2.08 7.84
C LYS A 349 -4.45 2.91 6.57
N LEU A 350 -3.38 2.92 5.76
CA LEU A 350 -3.24 3.91 4.69
C LEU A 350 -4.15 3.62 3.47
N PRO A 351 -4.92 4.61 2.98
CA PRO A 351 -5.95 4.42 1.96
C PRO A 351 -5.37 4.21 0.55
N TYR A 352 -5.87 3.23 -0.20
CA TYR A 352 -5.29 2.81 -1.49
C TYR A 352 -6.12 3.25 -2.70
N ARG A 353 -7.45 3.17 -2.65
CA ARG A 353 -8.33 3.71 -3.69
C ARG A 353 -8.56 5.21 -3.43
N SER A 354 -7.49 5.99 -3.53
CA SER A 354 -7.48 7.44 -3.36
C SER A 354 -7.57 8.19 -4.71
N HIS A 355 -8.52 9.12 -4.77
CA HIS A 355 -8.79 10.04 -5.87
C HIS A 355 -9.05 11.44 -5.29
N TRP A 356 -8.60 12.50 -5.98
CA TRP A 356 -8.93 13.88 -5.61
C TRP A 356 -9.48 14.67 -6.78
N GLN A 357 -10.58 15.38 -6.53
CA GLN A 357 -11.11 16.38 -7.45
C GLN A 357 -10.76 17.77 -6.94
N ILE A 358 -10.41 18.68 -7.84
CA ILE A 358 -10.22 20.09 -7.51
C ILE A 358 -11.14 20.99 -8.32
N THR A 359 -11.65 22.05 -7.69
CA THR A 359 -12.36 23.12 -8.39
C THR A 359 -11.39 24.17 -8.93
N ARG A 360 -11.78 24.91 -9.98
CA ARG A 360 -11.04 26.10 -10.45
C ARG A 360 -10.77 27.14 -9.35
N THR A 361 -11.57 27.14 -8.27
CA THR A 361 -11.37 27.99 -7.07
C THR A 361 -10.45 27.38 -6.01
N GLY A 362 -9.74 26.30 -6.34
CA GLY A 362 -8.73 25.67 -5.49
C GLY A 362 -9.26 24.80 -4.36
N ARG A 363 -10.56 24.51 -4.26
CA ARG A 363 -11.10 23.59 -3.23
C ARG A 363 -10.85 22.15 -3.65
N VAL A 364 -10.25 21.35 -2.77
CA VAL A 364 -10.08 19.90 -2.98
C VAL A 364 -11.26 19.12 -2.38
N ILE A 365 -11.64 18.05 -3.07
CA ILE A 365 -12.61 17.05 -2.64
C ILE A 365 -11.90 15.69 -2.70
N ALA A 366 -11.65 15.12 -1.52
CA ALA A 366 -11.15 13.77 -1.37
C ALA A 366 -12.30 12.77 -1.62
N LEU A 367 -12.06 11.75 -2.47
CA LEU A 367 -13.05 10.72 -2.83
C LEU A 367 -12.46 9.32 -2.69
N GLY A 368 -13.35 8.32 -2.55
CA GLY A 368 -12.96 6.95 -2.26
C GLY A 368 -12.42 6.84 -0.84
N GLU A 369 -11.17 6.39 -0.71
CA GLU A 369 -10.49 6.25 0.58
C GLU A 369 -9.61 7.46 0.93
N SER A 370 -9.45 8.44 0.02
CA SER A 370 -8.57 9.62 0.19
C SER A 370 -8.75 10.40 1.49
N GLU A 371 -7.63 10.83 2.08
CA GLU A 371 -7.60 11.94 3.04
C GLU A 371 -7.52 13.30 2.33
N HIS A 372 -7.86 14.40 3.01
CA HIS A 372 -7.69 15.78 2.50
C HIS A 372 -6.51 16.42 3.22
N PHE A 373 -5.48 16.81 2.47
CA PHE A 373 -4.21 17.31 3.02
C PHE A 373 -4.08 18.84 3.02
N GLY A 374 -5.18 19.56 2.74
CA GLY A 374 -5.21 21.01 2.53
C GLY A 374 -5.57 21.38 1.10
N ASP A 375 -5.99 22.63 0.89
CA ASP A 375 -6.36 23.14 -0.43
C ASP A 375 -6.11 24.65 -0.59
N LEU A 376 -6.43 25.22 -1.76
CA LEU A 376 -6.19 26.62 -2.13
C LEU A 376 -7.46 27.49 -2.09
N ALA A 377 -8.55 27.05 -1.46
CA ALA A 377 -9.79 27.82 -1.40
C ALA A 377 -9.68 29.03 -0.46
N THR A 378 -9.71 30.24 -1.04
CA THR A 378 -9.74 31.50 -0.28
C THR A 378 -11.11 32.18 -0.34
N GLU A 379 -11.42 33.03 0.65
CA GLU A 379 -12.64 33.87 0.64
C GLU A 379 -12.74 34.79 -0.59
N SER A 380 -11.60 35.12 -1.21
CA SER A 380 -11.49 35.92 -2.44
C SER A 380 -11.63 35.11 -3.74
N ALA A 381 -11.78 33.79 -3.66
CA ALA A 381 -12.26 32.88 -4.72
C ALA A 381 -11.71 33.14 -6.14
N ARG A 382 -10.39 33.33 -6.27
CA ARG A 382 -9.74 33.35 -7.59
C ARG A 382 -10.02 32.04 -8.33
N ARG A 383 -10.27 32.11 -9.64
CA ARG A 383 -10.48 30.95 -10.51
C ARG A 383 -9.21 30.60 -11.30
N ASP A 384 -8.07 30.62 -10.61
CA ASP A 384 -6.73 30.53 -11.21
C ASP A 384 -6.07 29.14 -11.13
N VAL A 385 -6.69 28.17 -10.47
CA VAL A 385 -6.18 26.79 -10.39
C VAL A 385 -6.44 26.05 -11.71
N ILE A 386 -5.41 25.41 -12.26
CA ILE A 386 -5.45 24.70 -13.54
C ILE A 386 -5.33 23.18 -13.41
N ALA A 387 -4.56 22.67 -12.44
CA ALA A 387 -4.30 21.25 -12.30
C ALA A 387 -4.07 20.86 -10.83
N ILE A 388 -4.30 19.59 -10.55
CA ILE A 388 -3.88 18.88 -9.33
C ILE A 388 -3.23 17.58 -9.78
N SER A 389 -2.09 17.22 -9.20
CA SER A 389 -1.41 15.95 -9.51
C SER A 389 -0.91 15.29 -8.23
N ALA A 390 -1.20 14.00 -8.08
CA ALA A 390 -0.74 13.21 -6.94
C ALA A 390 0.75 12.86 -7.06
N ASN A 391 1.42 12.68 -5.92
CA ASN A 391 2.74 12.08 -5.87
C ASN A 391 2.68 10.55 -5.93
N LEU A 392 3.85 9.89 -5.98
CA LEU A 392 3.95 8.43 -6.11
C LEU A 392 3.48 7.67 -4.85
N THR A 393 3.53 8.29 -3.66
CA THR A 393 3.01 7.65 -2.43
C THR A 393 1.49 7.64 -2.40
N GLY A 394 0.83 8.58 -3.09
CA GLY A 394 -0.61 8.79 -2.97
C GLY A 394 -1.02 9.29 -1.59
N LEU A 395 -0.12 10.01 -0.90
CA LEU A 395 -0.33 10.67 0.40
C LEU A 395 -0.03 12.19 0.33
N GLY A 396 0.08 12.72 -0.89
CA GLY A 396 0.31 14.13 -1.15
C GLY A 396 0.01 14.48 -2.61
N TYR A 397 -0.17 15.78 -2.85
CA TYR A 397 -0.44 16.31 -4.19
C TYR A 397 0.11 17.73 -4.35
N TRP A 398 0.41 18.07 -5.60
CA TRP A 398 0.66 19.43 -6.04
C TRP A 398 -0.59 20.03 -6.64
N ILE A 399 -0.83 21.31 -6.38
CA ILE A 399 -1.86 22.12 -7.04
C ILE A 399 -1.15 23.24 -7.77
N ALA A 400 -1.42 23.38 -9.06
CA ALA A 400 -0.82 24.39 -9.93
C ALA A 400 -1.84 25.45 -10.36
N ARG A 401 -1.35 26.69 -10.49
CA ARG A 401 -2.09 27.85 -10.98
C ARG A 401 -1.67 28.24 -12.40
N THR A 402 -2.54 28.98 -13.06
CA THR A 402 -2.35 29.49 -14.43
C THR A 402 -1.19 30.50 -14.55
N GLY A 403 -0.82 31.18 -13.46
CA GLY A 403 0.41 31.96 -13.35
C GLY A 403 1.68 31.11 -13.12
N GLY A 404 1.54 29.79 -13.08
CA GLY A 404 2.62 28.83 -12.86
C GLY A 404 3.09 28.74 -11.40
N GLU A 405 2.36 29.29 -10.43
CA GLU A 405 2.62 29.00 -9.02
C GLU A 405 2.21 27.55 -8.67
N VAL A 406 2.99 26.87 -7.84
CA VAL A 406 2.72 25.50 -7.39
C VAL A 406 2.72 25.45 -5.86
N THR A 407 1.74 24.77 -5.29
CA THR A 407 1.64 24.50 -3.85
C THR A 407 1.55 23.00 -3.61
N ALA A 408 2.41 22.47 -2.74
CA ALA A 408 2.44 21.06 -2.37
C ALA A 408 1.69 20.84 -1.03
N PHE A 409 1.01 19.70 -0.92
CA PHE A 409 0.22 19.28 0.24
C PHE A 409 0.50 17.80 0.57
N GLY A 410 0.28 17.41 1.84
CA GLY A 410 0.59 16.07 2.32
C GLY A 410 2.10 15.83 2.41
N ASP A 411 2.58 14.68 1.97
CA ASP A 411 4.01 14.35 1.87
C ASP A 411 4.66 14.78 0.52
N ALA A 412 3.94 15.53 -0.33
CA ALA A 412 4.47 16.02 -1.59
C ALA A 412 5.59 17.06 -1.37
N LEU A 413 6.77 16.80 -1.93
CA LEU A 413 7.94 17.69 -1.85
C LEU A 413 7.78 18.89 -2.81
N ASN A 414 8.17 20.09 -2.38
CA ASN A 414 8.15 21.26 -3.26
C ASN A 414 9.41 21.29 -4.14
N PHE A 415 9.25 21.15 -5.46
CA PHE A 415 10.34 21.15 -6.44
C PHE A 415 10.58 22.50 -7.15
N GLY A 416 9.81 23.53 -6.81
CA GLY A 416 9.87 24.87 -7.41
C GLY A 416 8.64 25.25 -8.23
N ASP A 417 8.54 26.53 -8.59
CA ASP A 417 7.46 27.06 -9.41
C ASP A 417 7.89 28.30 -10.23
N LEU A 418 6.95 28.87 -10.98
CA LEU A 418 7.19 29.98 -11.91
C LEU A 418 6.78 31.36 -11.36
N ARG A 419 6.50 31.51 -10.04
CA ARG A 419 5.89 32.73 -9.47
C ARG A 419 6.68 34.04 -9.67
N ASN A 420 7.95 33.94 -10.07
CA ASN A 420 8.86 35.06 -10.33
C ASN A 420 9.27 35.16 -11.81
N ILE A 421 8.64 34.38 -12.69
CA ILE A 421 8.90 34.34 -14.14
C ILE A 421 7.75 35.06 -14.85
N VAL A 422 8.07 35.89 -15.83
CA VAL A 422 7.06 36.42 -16.77
C VAL A 422 6.86 35.36 -17.85
N LEU A 423 5.70 34.71 -17.85
CA LEU A 423 5.31 33.75 -18.88
C LEU A 423 4.85 34.51 -20.15
N ASN A 424 5.07 33.92 -21.32
CA ASN A 424 4.47 34.40 -22.57
C ASN A 424 2.95 34.20 -22.54
N GLU A 425 2.56 32.99 -22.14
CA GLU A 425 1.19 32.47 -22.13
C GLU A 425 0.94 31.69 -20.82
N PRO A 426 -0.32 31.56 -20.37
CA PRO A 426 -0.65 30.91 -19.10
C PRO A 426 -0.33 29.42 -19.08
N ILE A 427 -0.04 28.89 -17.89
CA ILE A 427 -0.03 27.44 -17.63
C ILE A 427 -1.46 26.88 -17.76
N VAL A 428 -1.58 25.75 -18.43
CA VAL A 428 -2.85 25.02 -18.66
C VAL A 428 -2.91 23.67 -17.94
N ASP A 429 -1.80 22.95 -17.78
CA ASP A 429 -1.76 21.64 -17.10
C ASP A 429 -0.40 21.35 -16.37
N MET A 430 -0.41 20.33 -15.50
CA MET A 430 0.74 19.71 -14.84
C MET A 430 0.72 18.17 -14.95
N ALA A 431 1.81 17.57 -15.45
CA ALA A 431 2.06 16.13 -15.37
C ALA A 431 3.27 15.78 -14.49
N THR A 432 3.19 14.67 -13.75
CA THR A 432 4.24 14.18 -12.83
C THR A 432 5.16 13.14 -13.46
N THR A 433 6.39 13.04 -12.94
CA THR A 433 7.35 11.99 -13.34
C THR A 433 6.95 10.62 -12.75
N PRO A 434 7.25 9.48 -13.40
CA PRO A 434 6.93 8.16 -12.86
C PRO A 434 7.60 7.82 -11.53
N SER A 435 8.67 8.53 -11.17
CA SER A 435 9.35 8.43 -9.87
C SER A 435 8.62 9.19 -8.75
N GLY A 436 7.71 10.10 -9.08
CA GLY A 436 7.10 11.06 -8.16
C GLY A 436 8.06 12.13 -7.64
N ASN A 437 9.28 12.26 -8.18
CA ASN A 437 10.28 13.22 -7.71
C ASN A 437 10.41 14.46 -8.62
N GLY A 438 9.41 14.72 -9.45
CA GLY A 438 9.38 15.86 -10.36
C GLY A 438 8.03 16.03 -11.07
N TYR A 439 7.89 17.17 -11.73
CA TYR A 439 6.75 17.49 -12.59
C TYR A 439 7.12 18.43 -13.73
N TRP A 440 6.34 18.36 -14.78
CA TRP A 440 6.29 19.33 -15.87
C TRP A 440 5.11 20.27 -15.66
N LEU A 441 5.27 21.55 -16.03
CA LEU A 441 4.18 22.48 -16.30
C LEU A 441 4.15 22.78 -17.79
N VAL A 442 2.96 22.86 -18.39
CA VAL A 442 2.76 23.23 -19.80
C VAL A 442 1.96 24.53 -19.93
N ALA A 443 2.46 25.45 -20.74
CA ALA A 443 1.77 26.69 -21.13
C ALA A 443 0.90 26.50 -22.39
N SER A 444 -0.02 27.41 -22.70
CA SER A 444 -0.88 27.30 -23.90
C SER A 444 -0.16 27.52 -25.23
N ASP A 445 1.06 28.08 -25.24
CA ASP A 445 1.99 28.01 -26.39
C ASP A 445 2.73 26.66 -26.48
N GLY A 446 2.56 25.79 -25.48
CA GLY A 446 3.27 24.55 -25.25
C GLY A 446 4.72 24.74 -24.82
N GLY A 447 5.05 25.88 -24.22
CA GLY A 447 6.23 26.07 -23.36
C GLY A 447 6.24 25.04 -22.23
N ILE A 448 7.34 24.31 -22.06
CA ILE A 448 7.49 23.26 -21.03
C ILE A 448 8.52 23.68 -19.99
N PHE A 449 8.11 23.62 -18.72
CA PHE A 449 8.95 23.92 -17.56
C PHE A 449 9.10 22.66 -16.71
N SER A 450 10.33 22.25 -16.41
CA SER A 450 10.63 20.98 -15.72
C SER A 450 11.16 21.23 -14.31
N PHE A 451 10.63 20.51 -13.32
CA PHE A 451 10.99 20.63 -11.91
C PHE A 451 11.31 19.26 -11.30
N GLY A 452 12.20 19.23 -10.31
CA GLY A 452 12.63 17.99 -9.65
C GLY A 452 13.50 17.14 -10.59
N ASP A 453 13.15 15.87 -10.78
CA ASP A 453 13.81 14.96 -11.72
C ASP A 453 13.21 14.95 -13.14
N ALA A 454 12.24 15.82 -13.43
CA ALA A 454 11.62 15.96 -14.75
C ALA A 454 12.64 16.38 -15.82
N GLN A 455 12.71 15.65 -16.92
CA GLN A 455 13.62 15.93 -18.04
C GLN A 455 12.90 16.67 -19.16
N PHE A 456 13.56 17.66 -19.76
CA PHE A 456 13.02 18.37 -20.92
C PHE A 456 13.24 17.54 -22.20
N HIS A 457 12.16 17.18 -22.89
CA HIS A 457 12.19 16.37 -24.12
C HIS A 457 11.81 17.16 -25.39
N GLY A 458 11.34 18.39 -25.24
CA GLY A 458 10.90 19.29 -26.32
C GLY A 458 9.72 20.18 -25.93
N SER A 459 9.34 21.10 -26.80
CA SER A 459 8.29 22.10 -26.55
C SER A 459 7.83 22.73 -27.87
N THR A 460 6.58 23.18 -27.94
CA THR A 460 6.06 23.95 -29.09
C THR A 460 6.13 25.47 -28.90
N GLY A 461 6.61 26.00 -27.77
CA GLY A 461 6.61 27.44 -27.44
C GLY A 461 7.48 28.34 -28.33
N ALA A 462 8.11 27.78 -29.37
CA ALA A 462 8.81 28.51 -30.44
C ALA A 462 8.19 28.27 -31.84
N MET A 463 7.01 27.65 -31.90
CA MET A 463 6.28 27.30 -33.11
C MET A 463 5.01 28.14 -33.22
N THR A 464 4.57 28.43 -34.44
CA THR A 464 3.21 28.92 -34.68
C THR A 464 2.25 27.74 -34.68
N LEU A 465 1.43 27.62 -33.63
CA LEU A 465 0.34 26.65 -33.56
C LEU A 465 -0.89 27.16 -34.35
N ASN A 466 -1.77 26.25 -34.77
CA ASN A 466 -3.09 26.61 -35.30
C ASN A 466 -4.02 27.06 -34.16
N GLU A 467 -4.01 26.29 -33.08
CA GLU A 467 -4.82 26.43 -31.87
C GLU A 467 -3.94 26.15 -30.63
N PRO A 468 -4.25 26.71 -29.46
CA PRO A 468 -3.41 26.59 -28.26
C PRO A 468 -3.36 25.17 -27.70
N ILE A 469 -2.26 24.84 -27.01
CA ILE A 469 -2.16 23.65 -26.15
C ILE A 469 -3.15 23.78 -24.98
N VAL A 470 -3.83 22.67 -24.66
CA VAL A 470 -4.82 22.59 -23.57
C VAL A 470 -4.40 21.62 -22.46
N ASP A 471 -3.62 20.58 -22.76
CA ASP A 471 -3.31 19.48 -21.84
C ASP A 471 -2.02 18.71 -22.25
N MET A 472 -1.47 17.89 -21.34
CA MET A 472 -0.32 17.02 -21.62
C MET A 472 -0.38 15.62 -20.98
N ALA A 473 0.17 14.62 -21.67
CA ALA A 473 0.29 13.26 -21.16
C ALA A 473 1.73 12.74 -21.24
N THR A 474 2.24 12.17 -20.15
CA THR A 474 3.59 11.57 -20.09
C THR A 474 3.58 10.09 -20.49
N THR A 475 4.67 9.60 -21.10
CA THR A 475 4.82 8.19 -21.49
C THR A 475 4.93 7.26 -20.26
N PRO A 476 4.67 5.95 -20.40
CA PRO A 476 4.82 5.00 -19.29
C PRO A 476 6.24 4.95 -18.71
N SER A 477 7.25 5.27 -19.54
CA SER A 477 8.67 5.27 -19.16
C SER A 477 9.11 6.57 -18.47
N GLY A 478 8.35 7.67 -18.64
CA GLY A 478 8.74 9.01 -18.23
C GLY A 478 9.78 9.71 -19.11
N ASN A 479 10.21 9.10 -20.22
CA ASN A 479 11.23 9.65 -21.12
C ASN A 479 10.64 10.42 -22.32
N GLY A 480 9.38 10.85 -22.19
CA GLY A 480 8.64 11.51 -23.26
C GLY A 480 7.25 11.96 -22.83
N TYR A 481 6.63 12.78 -23.66
CA TYR A 481 5.27 13.28 -23.47
C TYR A 481 4.61 13.68 -24.80
N TRP A 482 3.27 13.67 -24.78
CA TRP A 482 2.40 14.26 -25.78
C TRP A 482 1.84 15.58 -25.27
N LEU A 483 1.86 16.62 -26.10
CA LEU A 483 1.06 17.84 -25.88
C LEU A 483 -0.11 17.82 -26.87
N VAL A 484 -1.31 18.25 -26.43
CA VAL A 484 -2.51 18.32 -27.28
C VAL A 484 -3.01 19.75 -27.42
N ALA A 485 -3.28 20.17 -28.66
CA ALA A 485 -3.95 21.43 -28.98
C ALA A 485 -5.48 21.29 -28.95
N SER A 486 -6.23 22.39 -28.91
CA SER A 486 -7.70 22.33 -28.86
C SER A 486 -8.37 21.82 -30.15
N ASP A 487 -7.66 21.86 -31.30
CA ASP A 487 -8.05 21.14 -32.53
C ASP A 487 -7.77 19.61 -32.44
N GLY A 488 -7.06 19.19 -31.39
CA GLY A 488 -6.54 17.84 -31.18
C GLY A 488 -5.34 17.49 -32.03
N GLY A 489 -4.60 18.49 -32.52
CA GLY A 489 -3.21 18.34 -32.96
C GLY A 489 -2.34 17.78 -31.84
N ILE A 490 -1.52 16.76 -32.15
CA ILE A 490 -0.68 16.06 -31.16
C ILE A 490 0.80 16.27 -31.48
N PHE A 491 1.55 16.76 -30.49
CA PHE A 491 2.99 16.96 -30.56
C PHE A 491 3.69 15.95 -29.65
N SER A 492 4.49 15.05 -30.22
CA SER A 492 5.16 13.97 -29.49
C SER A 492 6.64 14.31 -29.25
N PHE A 493 7.10 14.18 -28.01
CA PHE A 493 8.47 14.50 -27.59
C PHE A 493 9.09 13.34 -26.80
N GLY A 494 10.42 13.19 -26.89
CA GLY A 494 11.15 12.11 -26.22
C GLY A 494 10.86 10.75 -26.85
N ASP A 495 10.48 9.75 -26.04
CA ASP A 495 10.07 8.41 -26.51
C ASP A 495 8.56 8.29 -26.85
N ALA A 496 7.81 9.39 -26.81
CA ALA A 496 6.39 9.42 -27.15
C ALA A 496 6.15 9.04 -28.61
N GLN A 497 5.33 8.02 -28.85
CA GLN A 497 4.94 7.57 -30.18
C GLN A 497 3.65 8.25 -30.63
N PHE A 498 3.61 8.74 -31.87
CA PHE A 498 2.39 9.30 -32.45
C PHE A 498 1.44 8.17 -32.86
N HIS A 499 0.23 8.15 -32.28
CA HIS A 499 -0.80 7.14 -32.55
C HIS A 499 -1.99 7.67 -33.38
N GLY A 500 -2.08 8.99 -33.57
CA GLY A 500 -3.12 9.68 -34.33
C GLY A 500 -3.46 11.06 -33.76
N SER A 501 -4.38 11.78 -34.40
CA SER A 501 -4.78 13.15 -34.04
C SER A 501 -6.13 13.48 -34.69
N THR A 502 -6.90 14.38 -34.07
CA THR A 502 -8.15 14.92 -34.65
C THR A 502 -7.96 16.25 -35.40
N GLY A 503 -6.75 16.83 -35.43
CA GLY A 503 -6.49 18.16 -36.03
C GLY A 503 -6.69 18.28 -37.56
N ALA A 504 -7.11 17.20 -38.21
CA ALA A 504 -7.56 17.17 -39.61
C ALA A 504 -9.06 16.81 -39.76
N MET A 505 -9.81 16.78 -38.66
CA MET A 505 -11.23 16.45 -38.58
C MET A 505 -12.05 17.69 -38.23
N THR A 506 -13.30 17.74 -38.65
CA THR A 506 -14.27 18.69 -38.10
C THR A 506 -14.82 18.13 -36.78
N LEU A 507 -14.41 18.72 -35.66
CA LEU A 507 -14.96 18.43 -34.35
C LEU A 507 -16.30 19.16 -34.14
N ASN A 508 -17.13 18.67 -33.20
CA ASN A 508 -18.33 19.39 -32.75
C ASN A 508 -17.94 20.54 -31.80
N GLU A 509 -17.10 20.21 -30.82
CA GLU A 509 -16.55 21.09 -29.79
C GLU A 509 -15.05 20.77 -29.62
N PRO A 510 -14.22 21.67 -29.06
CA PRO A 510 -12.77 21.47 -28.98
C PRO A 510 -12.35 20.28 -28.10
N ILE A 511 -11.13 19.77 -28.35
CA ILE A 511 -10.44 18.89 -27.40
C ILE A 511 -10.09 19.65 -26.13
N THR A 512 -10.29 19.01 -24.99
CA THR A 512 -10.02 19.55 -23.64
C THR A 512 -9.02 18.72 -22.85
N SER A 513 -8.80 17.43 -23.18
CA SER A 513 -7.76 16.61 -22.55
C SER A 513 -7.24 15.43 -23.39
N VAL A 514 -6.09 14.88 -22.98
CA VAL A 514 -5.41 13.69 -23.51
C VAL A 514 -5.10 12.70 -22.39
N VAL A 515 -5.74 11.54 -22.42
CA VAL A 515 -5.57 10.51 -21.39
C VAL A 515 -4.64 9.40 -21.87
N GLN A 516 -3.49 9.24 -21.21
CA GLN A 516 -2.53 8.17 -21.50
C GLN A 516 -3.14 6.78 -21.24
N THR A 517 -2.95 5.84 -22.18
CA THR A 517 -3.37 4.43 -22.02
C THR A 517 -2.17 3.48 -22.10
N ARG A 518 -2.41 2.17 -22.01
CA ARG A 518 -1.34 1.16 -22.06
C ARG A 518 -0.64 1.07 -23.43
N LEU A 519 -1.33 1.47 -24.50
CA LEU A 519 -0.90 1.26 -25.88
C LEU A 519 -0.89 2.56 -26.72
N GLY A 520 -1.48 3.64 -26.22
CA GLY A 520 -1.50 4.95 -26.86
C GLY A 520 -2.19 5.99 -25.97
N TYR A 521 -3.16 6.71 -26.51
CA TYR A 521 -3.90 7.75 -25.79
C TYR A 521 -5.33 7.90 -26.32
N ASP A 522 -6.20 8.44 -25.48
CA ASP A 522 -7.57 8.84 -25.82
C ASP A 522 -7.70 10.36 -25.69
N LEU A 523 -8.28 11.06 -26.68
CA LEU A 523 -8.56 12.50 -26.61
C LEU A 523 -10.02 12.72 -26.25
N VAL A 524 -10.31 13.71 -25.39
CA VAL A 524 -11.66 14.02 -24.92
C VAL A 524 -12.06 15.43 -25.37
N ALA A 525 -13.23 15.57 -25.97
CA ALA A 525 -13.82 16.85 -26.36
C ALA A 525 -14.77 17.42 -25.29
N GLU A 526 -15.05 18.73 -25.34
CA GLU A 526 -15.97 19.39 -24.38
C GLU A 526 -17.41 18.84 -24.44
N ASP A 527 -17.84 18.25 -25.56
CA ASP A 527 -19.13 17.54 -25.69
C ASP A 527 -19.16 16.13 -25.04
N GLY A 528 -18.03 15.66 -24.50
CA GLY A 528 -17.85 14.31 -23.97
C GLY A 528 -17.54 13.24 -25.03
N GLY A 529 -17.27 13.64 -26.27
CA GLY A 529 -16.75 12.77 -27.32
C GLY A 529 -15.34 12.27 -27.00
N VAL A 530 -15.06 10.98 -27.26
CA VAL A 530 -13.77 10.34 -26.93
C VAL A 530 -13.16 9.70 -28.19
N PHE A 531 -11.99 10.18 -28.60
CA PHE A 531 -11.28 9.76 -29.80
C PHE A 531 -10.10 8.86 -29.43
N ASN A 532 -10.19 7.58 -29.79
CA ASN A 532 -9.28 6.53 -29.30
C ASN A 532 -8.12 6.31 -30.28
N PHE A 533 -6.87 6.47 -29.83
CA PHE A 533 -5.68 6.30 -30.67
C PHE A 533 -4.77 5.18 -30.11
N ASN A 534 -4.80 4.04 -30.81
CA ASN A 534 -4.20 2.77 -30.39
C ASN A 534 -4.68 2.28 -28.99
N SER A 535 -5.92 2.60 -28.64
CA SER A 535 -6.56 2.25 -27.36
C SER A 535 -7.78 1.34 -27.60
N PRO A 536 -8.06 0.33 -26.73
CA PRO A 536 -9.31 -0.42 -26.76
C PRO A 536 -10.46 0.43 -26.18
N PHE A 537 -11.55 0.60 -26.93
CA PHE A 537 -12.68 1.43 -26.53
C PHE A 537 -13.36 0.97 -25.23
N ILE A 538 -13.35 1.84 -24.21
CA ILE A 538 -13.90 1.58 -22.86
C ILE A 538 -15.29 2.26 -22.65
N GLY A 539 -15.67 3.20 -23.53
CA GLY A 539 -16.95 3.91 -23.49
C GLY A 539 -16.82 5.43 -23.39
N SER A 540 -17.92 6.15 -23.63
CA SER A 540 -18.05 7.60 -23.41
C SER A 540 -19.31 7.90 -22.59
N GLY A 541 -19.17 8.76 -21.57
CA GLY A 541 -20.22 9.06 -20.60
C GLY A 541 -20.77 10.48 -20.75
N VAL A 542 -21.84 10.65 -21.53
CA VAL A 542 -22.48 11.96 -21.72
C VAL A 542 -23.46 12.27 -20.58
N SER A 543 -23.24 13.39 -19.86
CA SER A 543 -24.15 13.89 -18.82
C SER A 543 -24.42 15.39 -19.03
N PRO A 544 -25.56 15.80 -19.65
CA PRO A 544 -25.74 17.16 -20.15
C PRO A 544 -25.90 18.30 -19.12
N THR A 545 -25.68 18.05 -17.81
CA THR A 545 -26.10 18.99 -16.75
C THR A 545 -25.21 19.00 -15.50
N GLN A 546 -23.99 19.55 -15.59
CA GLN A 546 -23.31 20.17 -14.42
C GLN A 546 -22.13 21.07 -14.82
N ASN A 547 -22.27 22.39 -14.64
CA ASN A 547 -21.24 23.38 -14.97
C ASN A 547 -20.17 23.50 -13.86
N TYR A 548 -19.48 22.38 -13.59
CA TYR A 548 -18.30 22.35 -12.74
C TYR A 548 -17.11 21.78 -13.53
N HIS A 549 -16.19 22.66 -13.95
CA HIS A 549 -14.88 22.21 -14.42
C HIS A 549 -14.13 21.63 -13.21
N VAL A 550 -14.19 20.31 -13.10
CA VAL A 550 -13.43 19.48 -12.18
C VAL A 550 -12.13 19.10 -12.87
N VAL A 551 -11.00 19.24 -12.18
CA VAL A 551 -9.73 18.65 -12.60
C VAL A 551 -9.38 17.54 -11.61
N ASP A 552 -8.78 16.47 -12.12
CA ASP A 552 -8.74 15.15 -11.47
C ASP A 552 -7.29 14.70 -11.21
N ALA A 553 -6.95 14.47 -9.95
CA ALA A 553 -5.76 13.74 -9.55
C ALA A 553 -6.12 12.28 -9.27
N THR A 554 -6.03 11.47 -10.33
CA THR A 554 -5.77 10.03 -10.17
C THR A 554 -4.28 9.83 -9.89
N SER A 555 -3.95 9.17 -8.78
CA SER A 555 -2.61 8.61 -8.61
C SER A 555 -2.42 7.48 -9.63
N ARG A 556 -1.21 7.28 -10.16
CA ARG A 556 -0.91 6.19 -11.12
C ARG A 556 -0.83 4.80 -10.46
N VAL A 557 -1.58 4.59 -9.38
CA VAL A 557 -1.46 3.47 -8.42
C VAL A 557 -2.45 2.33 -8.78
N GLY A 558 -2.58 2.07 -10.08
CA GLY A 558 -3.54 1.13 -10.68
C GLY A 558 -4.84 1.80 -11.14
N ARG A 559 -5.28 1.55 -12.38
CA ARG A 559 -6.57 2.02 -12.89
C ARG A 559 -7.74 1.28 -12.24
N TRP A 560 -8.91 1.91 -12.30
CA TRP A 560 -10.23 1.37 -11.94
C TRP A 560 -10.60 0.10 -12.71
#